data_AF-A0A1B6FU97-F1
#
_entry.id   AF-A0A1B6FU97-F1
#
_cell.length_a   1.000
_cell.length_b   1.000
_cell.length_c   1.000
_cell.angle_alpha   90.00
_cell.angle_beta   90.00
_cell.angle_gamma   90.00
#
_symmetry.space_group_name_H-M   'P 1'
#
loop_
_entity.id
_entity.type
_entity.pdbx_description
1 polymer ?
#
loop_
_entity_poly.entity_id
_entity_poly.type
_entity_poly.pdbx_seq_one_letter_code
_entity_poly.pdbx_strand_id
1 'polypeptide(L)'
;ASHLLVNASFTLFLLYVSGKNYPGGHAIYWLHQHVPAHLPVSVHIDNLAAQTGVSRFTQFNDNWEYCKNESITGYHYEEMLRYSHLLMEVDQKRPGSLTAYKHSHNLLQVVEAFSGLSFHYKS
;
A
#
# COMPACT_ATOMS: atom_id res chain seq x y z
N ALA A 1 -13.43 -18.29 -34.17
CA ALA A 1 -13.63 -16.90 -33.69
C ALA A 1 -14.14 -16.85 -32.25
N SER A 2 -15.22 -17.57 -31.88
CA SER A 2 -15.82 -17.49 -30.54
C SER A 2 -14.86 -17.84 -29.39
N HIS A 3 -14.04 -18.90 -29.51
CA HIS A 3 -13.06 -19.24 -28.47
C HIS A 3 -12.02 -18.13 -28.23
N LEU A 4 -11.64 -17.38 -29.27
CA LEU A 4 -10.70 -16.26 -29.13
C LEU A 4 -11.34 -15.10 -28.38
N LEU A 5 -12.62 -14.79 -28.67
CA LEU A 5 -13.36 -13.75 -27.95
C LEU A 5 -13.54 -14.09 -26.47
N VAL A 6 -13.89 -15.34 -26.16
CA VAL A 6 -14.05 -15.80 -24.78
C VAL A 6 -12.72 -15.72 -24.03
N ASN A 7 -11.64 -16.21 -24.62
CA ASN A 7 -10.31 -16.17 -24.00
C ASN A 7 -9.85 -14.72 -23.79
N ALA A 8 -10.02 -13.84 -24.78
CA ALA A 8 -9.66 -12.43 -24.67
C ALA A 8 -10.42 -11.73 -23.54
N SER A 9 -11.75 -11.92 -23.47
CA SER A 9 -12.57 -11.37 -22.39
C SER A 9 -12.13 -11.88 -21.02
N PHE A 10 -11.86 -13.18 -20.90
CA PHE A 10 -11.40 -13.77 -19.65
C PHE A 10 -10.01 -13.27 -19.25
N THR A 11 -9.07 -13.13 -20.20
CA THR A 11 -7.75 -12.54 -19.95
C THR A 11 -7.86 -11.09 -19.49
N LEU A 12 -8.72 -10.27 -20.11
CA LEU A 12 -8.93 -8.89 -19.68
C LEU A 12 -9.52 -8.81 -18.28
N PHE A 13 -10.45 -9.71 -17.95
CA PHE A 13 -10.98 -9.83 -16.59
C PHE A 13 -9.89 -10.19 -15.58
N LEU A 14 -9.08 -11.22 -15.85
CA LEU A 14 -7.98 -11.61 -14.97
C LEU A 14 -6.92 -10.51 -14.85
N LEU A 15 -6.63 -9.80 -15.95
CA LEU A 15 -5.73 -8.66 -15.95
C LEU A 15 -6.26 -7.54 -15.04
N TYR A 16 -7.54 -7.18 -15.16
CA TYR A 16 -8.18 -6.20 -14.29
C TYR A 16 -8.09 -6.60 -12.81
N VAL A 17 -8.40 -7.86 -12.48
CA VAL A 17 -8.29 -8.37 -11.11
C VAL A 17 -6.84 -8.34 -10.62
N SER A 18 -5.87 -8.74 -11.45
CA SER A 18 -4.45 -8.71 -11.07
C SER A 18 -3.93 -7.32 -10.75
N GLY A 19 -4.48 -6.28 -11.40
CA GLY A 19 -4.13 -4.88 -11.11
C GLY A 19 -4.48 -4.47 -9.68
N LYS A 20 -5.42 -5.14 -9.02
CA LYS A 20 -5.80 -4.89 -7.62
C LYS A 20 -4.84 -5.53 -6.60
N ASN A 21 -3.86 -6.33 -7.03
CA ASN A 21 -2.83 -6.93 -6.16
C ASN A 21 -1.66 -5.98 -5.86
N TYR A 22 -1.76 -4.70 -6.23
CA TYR A 22 -0.71 -3.69 -6.02
C TYR A 22 -1.15 -2.52 -5.12
N PRO A 23 -1.65 -2.78 -3.90
CA PRO A 23 -2.10 -1.72 -2.98
C PRO A 23 -0.99 -0.74 -2.57
N GLY A 24 0.27 -1.18 -2.45
CA GLY A 24 1.40 -0.31 -2.13
C GLY A 24 1.61 0.79 -3.17
N GLY A 25 1.55 0.44 -4.47
CA GLY A 25 1.61 1.42 -5.56
C GLY A 25 0.47 2.44 -5.50
N HIS A 26 -0.73 1.99 -5.14
CA HIS A 26 -1.87 2.90 -4.94
C HIS A 26 -1.70 3.79 -3.70
N ALA A 27 -1.12 3.27 -2.62
CA ALA A 27 -0.87 4.03 -1.39
C ALA A 27 0.14 5.18 -1.60
N ILE A 28 1.27 4.92 -2.28
CA ILE A 28 2.25 5.99 -2.59
C ILE A 28 1.69 6.99 -3.59
N TYR A 29 0.93 6.54 -4.59
CA TYR A 29 0.23 7.42 -5.51
C TYR A 29 -0.75 8.34 -4.77
N TRP A 30 -1.58 7.78 -3.87
CA TRP A 30 -2.51 8.56 -3.07
C TRP A 30 -1.77 9.58 -2.21
N LEU A 31 -0.66 9.20 -1.57
CA LEU A 31 0.15 10.10 -0.75
C LEU A 31 0.66 11.30 -1.55
N HIS A 32 1.17 11.08 -2.77
CA HIS A 32 1.66 12.16 -3.65
C HIS A 32 0.56 13.11 -4.11
N GLN A 33 -0.67 12.62 -4.26
CA GLN A 33 -1.81 13.47 -4.64
C GLN A 33 -2.31 14.35 -3.49
N HIS A 34 -2.08 13.96 -2.23
CA HIS A 34 -2.69 14.60 -1.07
C HIS A 34 -1.71 15.37 -0.17
N VAL A 35 -0.42 15.06 -0.23
CA VAL A 35 0.61 15.76 0.54
C VAL A 35 1.39 16.70 -0.39
N PRO A 36 1.47 18.01 -0.09
CA PRO A 36 2.17 18.96 -0.94
C PRO A 36 3.65 18.62 -1.12
N ALA A 37 4.13 18.62 -2.36
CA ALA A 37 5.50 18.25 -2.73
C ALA A 37 6.60 19.15 -2.13
N HIS A 38 6.26 20.38 -1.73
CA HIS A 38 7.21 21.34 -1.15
C HIS A 38 7.48 21.13 0.35
N LEU A 39 6.70 20.27 1.01
CA LEU A 39 6.91 19.98 2.43
C LEU A 39 8.09 19.02 2.62
N PRO A 40 8.84 19.13 3.74
CA PRO A 40 9.85 18.16 4.11
C PRO A 40 9.16 16.88 4.62
N VAL A 41 8.98 15.92 3.71
CA VAL A 41 8.31 14.66 4.01
C VAL A 41 9.35 13.54 4.07
N SER A 42 9.34 12.78 5.16
CA SER A 42 10.06 11.50 5.26
C SER A 42 9.05 10.36 5.36
N VAL A 43 9.14 9.39 4.45
CA VAL A 43 8.21 8.28 4.28
C VAL A 43 8.90 6.98 4.62
N HIS A 44 8.41 6.27 5.63
CA HIS A 44 8.76 4.88 5.85
C HIS A 44 7.98 3.97 4.90
N ILE A 45 8.68 3.08 4.21
CA ILE A 45 8.10 2.11 3.28
C ILE A 45 8.30 0.72 3.87
N ASP A 46 7.21 0.10 4.27
CA ASP A 46 7.21 -1.27 4.80
C ASP A 46 7.36 -2.31 3.67
N ASN A 47 7.68 -3.54 4.04
CA ASN A 47 7.92 -4.63 3.11
C ASN A 47 6.71 -4.92 2.21
N LEU A 48 5.51 -4.99 2.76
CA LEU A 48 4.31 -5.24 1.95
C LEU A 48 4.08 -4.10 0.95
N ALA A 49 4.27 -2.84 1.36
CA ALA A 49 4.13 -1.69 0.47
C ALA A 49 5.12 -1.77 -0.71
N ALA A 50 6.38 -2.10 -0.43
CA ALA A 50 7.39 -2.31 -1.47
C ALA A 50 7.06 -3.48 -2.41
N GLN A 51 6.65 -4.63 -1.85
CA GLN A 51 6.29 -5.82 -2.63
C GLN A 51 5.07 -5.60 -3.53
N THR A 52 4.19 -4.67 -3.14
CA THR A 52 2.93 -4.40 -3.84
C THR A 52 2.93 -3.07 -4.58
N GLY A 53 4.10 -2.56 -4.97
CA GLY A 53 4.21 -1.52 -6.01
C GLY A 53 4.84 -0.19 -5.59
N VAL A 54 5.24 -0.02 -4.33
CA VAL A 54 6.14 1.10 -3.99
C VAL A 54 7.54 0.79 -4.51
N SER A 55 8.06 1.65 -5.38
CA SER A 55 9.41 1.49 -5.96
C SER A 55 10.08 2.85 -6.14
N ARG A 56 11.34 2.86 -6.56
CA ARG A 56 12.04 4.11 -6.90
C ARG A 56 11.35 4.88 -8.03
N PHE A 57 10.68 4.19 -8.96
CA PHE A 57 9.93 4.84 -10.04
C PHE A 57 8.65 5.53 -9.57
N THR A 58 8.17 5.23 -8.36
CA THR A 58 6.98 5.87 -7.78
C THR A 58 7.37 6.94 -6.75
N GLN A 59 8.60 7.44 -6.78
CA GLN A 59 9.12 8.47 -5.88
C GLN A 59 9.29 9.77 -6.66
N PHE A 60 8.20 10.50 -6.85
CA PHE A 60 8.14 11.66 -7.76
C PHE A 60 8.62 12.98 -7.15
N ASN A 61 8.71 13.08 -5.82
CA ASN A 61 9.09 14.31 -5.14
C ASN A 61 10.54 14.23 -4.64
N ASP A 62 11.47 14.91 -5.33
CA ASP A 62 12.90 14.89 -5.00
C ASP A 62 13.24 15.47 -3.61
N ASN A 63 12.37 16.33 -3.08
CA ASN A 63 12.53 16.92 -1.75
C ASN A 63 12.07 16.00 -0.61
N TRP A 64 11.51 14.82 -0.94
CA TRP A 64 11.06 13.86 0.04
C TRP A 64 12.12 12.79 0.27
N GLU A 65 12.19 12.31 1.50
CA GLU A 65 12.98 11.15 1.85
C GLU A 65 12.09 9.90 1.82
N TYR A 66 12.49 8.91 1.01
CA TYR A 66 11.80 7.63 0.94
C TYR A 66 12.71 6.54 1.47
N CYS A 67 12.39 5.99 2.65
CA CYS A 67 13.24 5.03 3.33
C CYS A 67 12.55 3.68 3.47
N LYS A 68 13.18 2.66 2.89
CA LYS A 68 12.86 1.25 3.16
C LYS A 68 13.89 0.72 4.15
N ASN A 69 13.72 1.01 5.43
CA ASN A 69 14.56 0.41 6.46
C ASN A 69 13.89 -0.84 7.04
N GLU A 70 14.29 -2.01 6.54
CA GLU A 70 13.75 -3.31 6.97
C GLU A 70 14.21 -3.72 8.39
N SER A 71 15.21 -3.05 8.96
CA SER A 71 15.65 -3.34 10.34
C SER A 71 14.64 -2.84 11.38
N ILE A 72 13.79 -1.88 11.01
CA ILE A 72 12.77 -1.31 11.88
C ILE A 72 11.58 -2.27 11.92
N THR A 73 11.64 -3.22 12.83
CA THR A 73 10.46 -4.04 13.15
C THR A 73 9.49 -3.24 14.01
N GLY A 74 8.19 -3.56 13.99
CA GLY A 74 7.13 -2.82 14.71
C GLY A 74 7.26 -2.73 16.25
N TYR A 75 8.38 -3.22 16.81
CA TYR A 75 8.79 -3.07 18.20
C TYR A 75 9.67 -1.82 18.43
N HIS A 76 10.23 -1.22 17.39
CA HIS A 76 11.07 -0.01 17.45
C HIS A 76 10.24 1.26 17.20
N TYR A 77 9.22 1.47 18.05
CA TYR A 77 8.31 2.63 17.97
C TYR A 77 9.07 3.97 17.83
N GLU A 78 10.14 4.17 18.59
CA GLU A 78 10.95 5.39 18.59
C GLU A 78 11.59 5.68 17.23
N GLU A 79 11.99 4.66 16.47
CA GLU A 79 12.59 4.86 15.14
C GLU A 79 11.52 5.24 14.10
N MET A 80 10.29 4.73 14.25
CA MET A 80 9.16 5.10 13.40
C MET A 80 8.74 6.56 13.58
N LEU A 81 8.95 7.15 14.76
CA LEU A 81 8.63 8.56 15.04
C LEU A 81 9.43 9.56 14.20
N ARG A 82 10.54 9.12 13.59
CA ARG A 82 11.38 9.98 12.75
C ARG A 82 10.76 10.24 11.39
N TYR A 83 9.85 9.37 10.95
CA TYR A 83 9.17 9.51 9.67
C TYR A 83 7.91 10.33 9.86
N SER A 84 7.61 11.19 8.90
CA SER A 84 6.37 11.96 8.87
C SER A 84 5.16 11.13 8.44
N HIS A 85 5.39 10.11 7.61
CA HIS A 85 4.37 9.27 7.01
C HIS A 85 4.83 7.81 7.00
N LEU A 86 3.90 6.90 7.26
CA LEU A 86 4.15 5.46 7.32
C LEU A 86 3.29 4.76 6.26
N LEU A 87 3.92 4.10 5.30
CA LEU A 87 3.26 3.16 4.38
C LEU A 87 3.45 1.75 4.91
N MET A 88 2.53 1.29 5.75
CA MET A 88 2.66 0.06 6.53
C MET A 88 1.50 -0.91 6.32
N GLU A 89 1.76 -2.19 6.55
CA GLU A 89 0.72 -3.22 6.60
C GLU A 89 -0.17 -3.06 7.84
N VAL A 90 -1.48 -3.18 7.63
CA VAL A 90 -2.44 -3.32 8.72
C VAL A 90 -2.81 -4.80 8.85
N ASP A 91 -2.26 -5.46 9.87
CA ASP A 91 -2.63 -6.83 10.20
C ASP A 91 -4.03 -6.85 10.83
N GLN A 92 -5.04 -7.29 10.07
CA GLN A 92 -6.42 -7.41 10.54
C GLN A 92 -6.58 -8.43 11.68
N LYS A 93 -5.69 -9.43 11.76
CA LYS A 93 -5.70 -10.43 12.84
C LYS A 93 -5.02 -9.89 14.11
N ARG A 94 -4.19 -8.85 14.00
CA ARG A 94 -3.52 -8.16 15.10
C ARG A 94 -3.78 -6.66 15.03
N PRO A 95 -5.00 -6.20 15.40
CA PRO A 95 -5.37 -4.78 15.35
C PRO A 95 -4.52 -3.87 16.24
N GLY A 96 -3.70 -4.45 17.13
CA GLY A 96 -2.73 -3.74 17.98
C GLY A 96 -1.66 -2.97 17.20
N SER A 97 -1.36 -3.34 15.94
CA SER A 97 -0.35 -2.67 15.11
C SER A 97 -0.68 -1.18 14.88
N LEU A 98 -1.96 -0.87 14.60
CA LEU A 98 -2.42 0.51 14.45
C LEU A 98 -2.45 1.26 15.78
N THR A 99 -2.75 0.57 16.89
CA THR A 99 -2.82 1.22 18.21
C THR A 99 -1.48 1.73 18.69
N ALA A 100 -0.37 1.11 18.27
CA ALA A 100 0.98 1.54 18.62
C ALA A 100 1.26 2.98 18.13
N TYR A 101 0.67 3.39 17.01
CA TYR A 101 0.96 4.69 16.38
C TYR A 101 -0.13 5.74 16.60
N LYS A 102 -1.24 5.41 17.28
CA LYS A 102 -2.35 6.36 17.50
C LYS A 102 -1.96 7.65 18.21
N HIS A 103 -0.88 7.63 19.00
CA HIS A 103 -0.39 8.79 19.74
C HIS A 103 0.59 9.66 18.95
N SER A 104 1.17 9.15 17.86
CA SER A 104 2.18 9.85 17.06
C SER A 104 1.74 10.17 15.63
N HIS A 105 0.90 9.32 15.05
CA HIS A 105 0.46 9.42 13.66
C HIS A 105 -1.05 9.32 13.54
N ASN A 106 -1.58 9.97 12.51
CA ASN A 106 -2.99 9.87 12.16
C ASN A 106 -3.17 8.92 10.97
N LEU A 107 -4.20 8.09 11.02
CA LEU A 107 -4.58 7.25 9.88
C LEU A 107 -5.14 8.14 8.77
N LEU A 108 -4.42 8.23 7.64
CA LEU A 108 -4.83 9.01 6.48
C LEU A 108 -5.72 8.20 5.52
N GLN A 109 -5.30 6.99 5.18
CA GLN A 109 -5.98 6.13 4.20
C GLN A 109 -5.73 4.66 4.49
N VAL A 110 -6.75 3.82 4.26
CA VAL A 110 -6.61 2.36 4.17
C VAL A 110 -6.76 1.97 2.70
N VAL A 111 -5.79 1.23 2.18
CA VAL A 111 -5.85 0.70 0.82
C VAL A 111 -6.08 -0.80 0.90
N GLU A 112 -7.22 -1.25 0.39
CA GLU A 112 -7.58 -2.66 0.39
C GLU A 112 -6.79 -3.42 -0.69
N ALA A 113 -6.21 -4.54 -0.29
CA ALA A 113 -5.69 -5.54 -1.21
C ALA A 113 -6.82 -6.45 -1.70
N PHE A 114 -6.68 -7.00 -2.90
CA PHE A 114 -7.59 -8.06 -3.34
C PHE A 114 -7.48 -9.28 -2.41
N SER A 115 -8.62 -9.70 -1.84
CA SER A 115 -8.70 -10.82 -0.91
C SER A 115 -9.23 -12.11 -1.57
N GLY A 116 -9.96 -12.00 -2.67
CA GLY A 116 -10.55 -13.13 -3.39
C GLY A 116 -11.87 -12.78 -4.06
N LEU A 117 -12.44 -13.78 -4.75
CA LEU A 117 -13.81 -13.74 -5.26
C LEU A 117 -14.69 -14.66 -4.40
N SER A 118 -15.77 -14.15 -3.84
CA SER A 118 -16.78 -14.95 -3.14
C SER A 118 -18.03 -15.11 -4.01
N PHE A 119 -18.47 -16.35 -4.20
CA PHE A 119 -19.74 -16.66 -4.84
C PHE A 119 -20.69 -17.23 -3.80
N HIS A 120 -21.73 -16.46 -3.45
CA HIS A 120 -22.79 -16.94 -2.57
C HIS A 120 -23.89 -17.58 -3.42
N TYR A 121 -23.80 -18.90 -3.61
CA TYR A 121 -24.91 -19.66 -4.17
C TYR A 121 -25.98 -19.87 -3.10
N LYS A 122 -27.19 -19.36 -3.33
CA LYS A 122 -28.37 -19.82 -2.60
C LYS A 122 -28.83 -21.09 -3.30
N SER A 123 -28.72 -22.23 -2.61
CA SER A 123 -29.43 -23.45 -2.98
C SER A 123 -30.90 -23.33 -2.67
#